data_AF-A0A841KWE2-F1
#
_entry.id   AF-A0A841KWE2-F1
#
_cell.length_a   1.000
_cell.length_b   1.000
_cell.length_c   1.000
_cell.angle_alpha   90.00
_cell.angle_beta   90.00
_cell.angle_gamma   90.00
#
_symmetry.space_group_name_H-M   'P 1'
#
loop_
_entity.id
_entity.type
_entity.pdbx_description
1 polymer ?
#
loop_
_entity_poly.entity_id
_entity_poly.type
_entity_poly.pdbx_seq_one_letter_code
_entity_poly.pdbx_strand_id
1 'polypeptide(L)'
;MYRKLYVFPLLIIAIILVLNTGCSIKNSDNNKIAYISSNADSEYENTFKELQLGILFDFDLRLPNADKSWVDIWVEGYSNGKAVEPFPLTQLSYGLSPKKVEEGKMGFGIINPNSKETQFFLYSSGVRTSPHSIDNNFFAESAISS
;
A
#
# COMPACT_ATOMS: atom_id res chain seq x y z
N MET A 1 -60.31 -29.93 2.01
CA MET A 1 -59.06 -30.72 1.94
C MET A 1 -58.14 -30.20 0.80
N TYR A 2 -57.81 -28.90 0.77
CA TYR A 2 -56.97 -28.30 -0.30
C TYR A 2 -55.83 -27.40 0.23
N ARG A 3 -55.87 -27.04 1.51
CA ARG A 3 -54.93 -26.09 2.13
C ARG A 3 -53.50 -26.64 2.27
N LYS A 4 -53.30 -27.98 2.22
CA LYS A 4 -51.98 -28.62 2.28
C LYS A 4 -51.33 -28.83 0.90
N LEU A 5 -52.10 -28.76 -0.20
CA LEU A 5 -51.60 -29.11 -1.55
C LEU A 5 -50.80 -27.96 -2.19
N TYR A 6 -51.09 -26.71 -1.83
CA TYR A 6 -50.39 -25.52 -2.35
C TYR A 6 -49.14 -25.13 -1.54
N VAL A 7 -48.93 -25.71 -0.35
CA VAL A 7 -47.75 -25.40 0.47
C VAL A 7 -46.48 -26.01 -0.13
N PHE A 8 -46.61 -27.19 -0.73
CA PHE A 8 -45.49 -27.91 -1.34
C PHE A 8 -44.88 -27.18 -2.56
N PRO A 9 -45.65 -26.71 -3.56
CA PRO A 9 -45.09 -25.95 -4.68
C PRO A 9 -44.51 -24.59 -4.24
N LEU A 10 -45.10 -23.96 -3.22
CA LEU A 10 -44.65 -22.66 -2.72
C LEU A 10 -43.30 -22.78 -1.98
N LEU A 11 -43.08 -23.91 -1.29
CA LEU A 11 -41.80 -24.24 -0.66
C LEU A 11 -40.70 -24.53 -1.69
N ILE A 12 -41.05 -25.21 -2.79
CA ILE A 12 -40.10 -25.46 -3.90
C ILE A 12 -39.70 -24.15 -4.59
N ILE A 13 -40.65 -23.24 -4.85
CA ILE A 13 -40.36 -21.92 -5.43
C ILE A 13 -39.48 -21.08 -4.50
N ALA A 14 -39.74 -21.12 -3.18
CA ALA A 14 -38.89 -20.44 -2.21
C ALA A 14 -37.45 -20.98 -2.25
N ILE A 15 -37.26 -22.31 -2.29
CA ILE A 15 -35.94 -22.94 -2.39
C ILE A 15 -35.21 -22.52 -3.67
N ILE A 16 -35.90 -22.49 -4.82
CA ILE A 16 -35.31 -22.03 -6.09
C ILE A 16 -34.86 -20.57 -6.02
N LEU A 17 -35.62 -19.71 -5.34
CA LEU A 17 -35.25 -18.30 -5.16
C LEU A 17 -34.00 -18.12 -4.28
N VAL A 18 -33.81 -18.94 -3.23
CA VAL A 18 -32.59 -18.90 -2.39
C VAL A 18 -31.37 -19.44 -3.14
N LEU A 19 -31.55 -20.43 -4.02
CA LEU A 19 -30.45 -21.00 -4.81
C LEU A 19 -29.92 -20.05 -5.91
N ASN A 20 -30.69 -19.02 -6.28
CA ASN A 20 -30.29 -18.04 -7.29
C ASN A 20 -29.60 -16.78 -6.72
N THR A 21 -29.43 -16.66 -5.41
CA THR A 21 -28.59 -15.59 -4.81
C THR A 21 -27.11 -15.98 -4.84
N GLY A 22 -26.62 -16.43 -5.99
CA GLY A 22 -25.19 -16.54 -6.24
C GLY A 22 -24.67 -15.17 -6.61
N CYS A 23 -24.06 -14.46 -5.66
CA CYS A 23 -23.34 -13.23 -5.96
C CYS A 23 -22.13 -13.59 -6.81
N SER A 24 -22.26 -13.60 -8.14
CA SER A 24 -21.09 -13.71 -9.01
C SER A 24 -20.37 -12.36 -8.95
N ILE A 25 -19.52 -12.18 -7.94
CA ILE A 25 -18.46 -11.19 -8.04
C ILE A 25 -17.54 -11.75 -9.13
N LYS A 26 -17.79 -11.34 -10.37
CA LYS A 26 -16.78 -11.42 -11.42
C LYS A 26 -15.63 -10.55 -10.94
N ASN A 27 -14.72 -11.14 -10.19
CA ASN A 27 -13.37 -10.63 -10.05
C ASN A 27 -12.75 -10.74 -11.44
N SER A 28 -13.02 -9.75 -12.29
CA SER A 28 -12.21 -9.54 -13.47
C SER A 28 -10.83 -9.18 -12.95
N ASP A 29 -9.88 -10.10 -13.08
CA ASP A 29 -8.46 -9.94 -12.73
C ASP A 29 -7.76 -8.73 -13.41
N ASN A 30 -8.49 -7.94 -14.19
CA ASN A 30 -8.02 -6.72 -14.85
C ASN A 30 -8.16 -5.43 -14.01
N ASN A 31 -8.64 -5.50 -12.76
CA ASN A 31 -8.89 -4.29 -11.95
C ASN A 31 -7.81 -4.01 -10.90
N LYS A 32 -6.53 -4.22 -11.24
CA LYS A 32 -5.41 -3.86 -10.35
C LYS A 32 -5.33 -2.34 -10.21
N ILE A 33 -5.36 -1.85 -8.97
CA ILE A 33 -5.31 -0.41 -8.65
C ILE A 33 -3.91 0.19 -8.89
N ALA A 34 -2.86 -0.63 -8.75
CA ALA A 34 -1.47 -0.21 -8.88
C ALA A 34 -0.57 -1.38 -9.33
N TYR A 35 0.52 -1.04 -9.99
CA TYR A 35 1.66 -1.92 -10.25
C TYR A 35 2.90 -1.29 -9.64
N ILE A 36 3.65 -2.06 -8.87
CA ILE A 36 4.88 -1.63 -8.22
C ILE A 36 5.99 -2.58 -8.67
N SER A 37 7.13 -2.04 -9.08
CA SER A 37 8.33 -2.80 -9.40
C SER A 37 9.57 -2.16 -8.77
N SER A 38 10.50 -2.99 -8.31
CA SER A 38 11.80 -2.54 -7.82
C SER A 38 12.61 -1.91 -8.94
N ASN A 39 13.27 -0.79 -8.65
CA ASN A 39 14.21 -0.17 -9.57
C ASN A 39 15.65 -0.52 -9.16
N ALA A 40 16.15 -1.67 -9.61
CA ALA A 40 17.42 -2.24 -9.15
C ALA A 40 18.66 -1.37 -9.46
N ASP A 41 18.58 -0.51 -10.48
CA ASP A 41 19.65 0.41 -10.91
C ASP A 41 19.23 1.88 -10.76
N SER A 42 18.58 2.21 -9.63
CA SER A 42 18.06 3.56 -9.41
C SER A 42 19.16 4.62 -9.32
N GLU A 43 19.16 5.56 -10.26
CA GLU A 43 19.99 6.78 -10.20
C GLU A 43 19.71 7.61 -8.94
N TYR A 44 18.47 7.56 -8.42
CA TYR A 44 18.08 8.26 -7.20
C TYR A 44 18.75 7.63 -5.99
N GLU A 45 18.72 6.30 -5.87
CA GLU A 45 19.42 5.58 -4.79
C GLU A 45 20.93 5.83 -4.85
N ASN A 46 21.52 5.78 -6.06
CA ASN A 46 22.93 6.06 -6.27
C ASN A 46 23.30 7.48 -5.82
N THR A 47 22.53 8.48 -6.25
CA THR A 47 22.75 9.88 -5.84
C THR A 47 22.61 10.06 -4.32
N PHE A 48 21.60 9.43 -3.71
CA PHE A 48 21.36 9.53 -2.27
C PHE A 48 22.53 8.94 -1.46
N LYS A 49 23.09 7.84 -1.95
CA LYS A 49 24.27 7.19 -1.40
C LYS A 49 25.54 8.02 -1.61
N GLU A 50 25.77 8.54 -2.80
CA GLU A 50 26.93 9.39 -3.14
C GLU A 50 26.99 10.66 -2.29
N LEU A 51 25.84 11.28 -2.06
CA LEU A 51 25.70 12.46 -1.20
C LEU A 51 25.71 12.13 0.30
N GLN A 52 25.83 10.85 0.68
CA GLN A 52 25.82 10.37 2.06
C GLN A 52 24.59 10.84 2.86
N LEU A 53 23.44 10.96 2.20
CA LEU A 53 22.20 11.42 2.85
C LEU A 53 21.56 10.33 3.70
N GLY A 54 21.78 9.06 3.35
CA GLY A 54 21.27 7.90 4.07
C GLY A 54 20.90 6.76 3.14
N ILE A 55 19.74 6.14 3.40
CA ILE A 55 19.22 4.99 2.65
C ILE A 55 17.97 5.43 1.88
N LEU A 56 17.86 5.02 0.62
CA LEU A 56 16.69 5.23 -0.21
C LEU A 56 16.26 3.89 -0.79
N PHE A 57 14.95 3.63 -0.76
CA PHE A 57 14.31 2.55 -1.49
C PHE A 57 13.44 3.16 -2.58
N ASP A 58 13.77 2.89 -3.84
CA ASP A 58 13.12 3.44 -5.03
C ASP A 58 12.38 2.37 -5.84
N PHE A 59 11.16 2.73 -6.26
CA PHE A 59 10.26 1.86 -6.98
C PHE A 59 9.59 2.62 -8.11
N ASP A 60 9.28 1.88 -9.17
CA ASP A 60 8.38 2.34 -10.21
C ASP A 60 6.94 2.03 -9.82
N LEU A 61 6.07 3.04 -9.94
CA LEU A 61 4.65 2.95 -9.70
C LEU A 61 3.88 3.28 -10.97
N ARG A 62 2.92 2.42 -11.31
CA ARG A 62 1.93 2.65 -12.38
C ARG A 62 0.52 2.51 -11.85
N LEU A 63 -0.30 3.53 -12.06
CA LEU A 63 -1.71 3.63 -11.66
C LEU A 63 -2.60 3.69 -12.90
N PRO A 64 -3.24 2.59 -13.34
CA PRO A 64 -4.04 2.55 -14.59
C PRO A 64 -5.35 3.34 -14.57
N ASN A 65 -5.86 3.68 -13.39
CA ASN A 65 -7.12 4.41 -13.18
C ASN A 65 -6.90 5.62 -12.25
N ALA A 66 -5.80 6.35 -12.46
CA ALA A 66 -5.35 7.43 -11.57
C ALA A 66 -6.35 8.61 -11.47
N ASP A 67 -7.19 8.80 -12.50
CA ASP A 67 -8.26 9.81 -12.53
C ASP A 67 -9.44 9.47 -11.62
N LYS A 68 -9.54 8.22 -11.18
CA LYS A 68 -10.66 7.69 -10.38
C LYS A 68 -10.22 7.06 -9.07
N SER A 69 -8.92 7.03 -8.82
CA SER A 69 -8.34 6.30 -7.70
C SER A 69 -7.76 7.26 -6.67
N TRP A 70 -7.89 6.84 -5.42
CA TRP A 70 -7.19 7.41 -4.28
C TRP A 70 -6.18 6.37 -3.80
N VAL A 71 -4.97 6.81 -3.49
CA VAL A 71 -3.85 5.95 -3.11
C VAL A 71 -3.33 6.40 -1.76
N ASP A 72 -3.27 5.47 -0.83
CA ASP A 72 -2.59 5.61 0.45
C ASP A 72 -1.36 4.71 0.44
N ILE A 73 -0.20 5.30 0.72
CA ILE A 73 1.10 4.62 0.85
C ILE A 73 1.57 4.83 2.27
N TRP A 74 2.00 3.77 2.94
CA TRP A 74 2.52 3.87 4.30
C TRP A 74 3.69 2.92 4.52
N VAL A 75 4.47 3.21 5.56
CA VAL A 75 5.60 2.38 6.00
C VAL A 75 5.26 1.77 7.35
N GLU A 76 5.47 0.46 7.44
CA GLU A 76 5.35 -0.30 8.67
C GLU A 76 6.74 -0.78 9.07
N GLY A 77 7.09 -0.59 10.34
CA GLY A 77 8.30 -1.16 10.92
C GLY A 77 7.96 -2.30 11.86
N TYR A 78 8.77 -3.34 11.85
CA TYR A 78 8.61 -4.50 12.72
C TYR A 78 9.91 -4.77 13.48
N SER A 79 9.81 -4.99 14.79
CA SER A 79 10.92 -5.42 15.65
C SER A 79 10.45 -6.55 16.56
N ASN A 80 11.27 -7.60 16.71
CA ASN A 80 10.94 -8.79 17.52
C ASN A 80 9.54 -9.38 17.20
N GLY A 81 9.17 -9.37 15.92
CA GLY A 81 7.87 -9.88 15.44
C GLY A 81 6.66 -9.01 15.78
N LYS A 82 6.84 -7.78 16.26
CA LYS A 82 5.76 -6.84 16.59
C LYS A 82 5.89 -5.56 15.77
N ALA A 83 4.75 -4.98 15.40
CA ALA A 83 4.73 -3.66 14.79
C ALA A 83 5.30 -2.64 15.78
N VAL A 84 6.11 -1.72 15.26
CA VAL A 84 6.69 -0.63 16.02
C VAL A 84 5.76 0.57 15.97
N GLU A 85 5.61 1.25 17.11
CA GLU A 85 4.85 2.49 17.21
C GLU A 85 5.73 3.70 16.86
N PRO A 86 5.17 4.72 16.19
CA PRO A 86 3.77 4.83 15.76
C PRO A 86 3.46 3.94 14.55
N PHE A 87 2.23 3.40 14.49
CA PHE A 87 1.73 2.68 13.31
C PHE A 87 0.68 3.50 12.54
N PRO A 88 0.91 3.87 11.26
CA PRO A 88 2.14 3.64 10.47
C PRO A 88 3.27 4.61 10.88
N LEU A 89 4.51 4.23 10.54
CA LEU A 89 5.70 5.05 10.82
C LEU A 89 5.70 6.34 9.99
N THR A 90 5.23 6.25 8.75
CA THR A 90 4.96 7.40 7.89
C THR A 90 3.93 7.03 6.83
N GLN A 91 3.18 8.01 6.34
CA GLN A 91 2.15 7.81 5.32
C GLN A 91 2.03 9.00 4.37
N LEU A 92 1.58 8.71 3.15
CA LEU A 92 1.32 9.66 2.08
C LEU A 92 0.03 9.27 1.36
N SER A 93 -0.88 10.23 1.19
CA SER A 93 -2.16 10.05 0.51
C SER A 93 -2.30 11.01 -0.65
N TYR A 94 -2.67 10.52 -1.83
CA TYR A 94 -2.91 11.33 -3.02
C TYR A 94 -3.82 10.61 -4.01
N GLY A 95 -4.40 11.35 -4.96
CA GLY A 95 -5.29 10.77 -5.94
C GLY A 95 -5.85 11.81 -6.91
N LEU A 96 -6.87 11.40 -7.66
CA LEU A 96 -7.58 12.27 -8.62
C LEU A 96 -6.62 12.94 -9.62
N SER A 97 -5.72 12.14 -10.21
CA SER A 97 -4.83 12.65 -11.26
C SER A 97 -5.66 13.22 -12.42
N PRO A 98 -5.22 14.30 -13.08
CA PRO A 98 -5.83 14.75 -14.33
C PRO A 98 -5.67 13.73 -15.48
N LYS A 99 -4.80 12.72 -15.32
CA LYS A 99 -4.56 11.67 -16.30
C LYS A 99 -5.25 10.37 -15.89
N LYS A 100 -5.73 9.62 -16.89
CA LYS A 100 -6.27 8.27 -16.68
C LYS A 100 -5.23 7.29 -16.14
N VAL A 101 -4.01 7.39 -16.66
CA VAL A 101 -2.86 6.58 -16.21
C VAL A 101 -1.80 7.53 -15.68
N GLU A 102 -1.32 7.28 -14.47
CA GLU A 102 -0.13 7.94 -13.93
C GLU A 102 1.00 6.93 -13.78
N GLU A 103 2.21 7.36 -14.14
CA GLU A 103 3.43 6.57 -14.00
C GLU A 103 4.51 7.47 -13.41
N GLY A 104 5.32 6.92 -12.52
CA GLY A 104 6.50 7.60 -12.02
C GLY A 104 7.10 6.90 -10.83
N LYS A 105 8.04 7.60 -10.18
CA LYS A 105 8.78 7.06 -9.05
C LYS A 105 7.99 7.19 -7.75
N MET A 106 8.16 6.20 -6.89
CA MET A 106 7.76 6.25 -5.49
C MET A 106 8.87 5.66 -4.64
N GLY A 107 8.95 6.06 -3.38
CA GLY A 107 9.93 5.48 -2.51
C GLY A 107 9.89 5.98 -1.08
N PHE A 108 10.77 5.37 -0.30
CA PHE A 108 10.95 5.61 1.12
C PHE A 108 12.42 5.92 1.39
N GLY A 109 12.68 7.01 2.10
CA GLY A 109 14.03 7.40 2.47
C GLY A 109 14.20 7.51 3.97
N ILE A 110 15.38 7.07 4.42
CA ILE A 110 15.87 7.20 5.78
C ILE A 110 17.10 8.10 5.75
N ILE A 111 16.99 9.27 6.36
CA ILE A 111 18.09 10.23 6.52
C ILE A 111 18.77 9.97 7.86
N ASN A 112 20.11 10.05 7.88
CA ASN A 112 20.93 9.86 9.08
C ASN A 112 20.62 8.56 9.86
N PRO A 113 20.55 7.37 9.22
CA PRO A 113 20.06 6.12 9.84
C PRO A 113 20.84 5.66 11.08
N ASN A 114 22.07 6.14 11.26
CA ASN A 114 22.97 5.75 12.35
C ASN A 114 23.06 6.80 13.46
N SER A 115 22.11 7.74 13.53
CA SER A 115 22.12 8.81 14.52
C SER A 115 20.78 8.97 15.24
N LYS A 116 20.78 9.73 16.34
CA LYS A 116 19.55 10.11 17.05
C LYS A 116 18.69 11.12 16.27
N GLU A 117 19.15 11.56 15.11
CA GLU A 117 18.45 12.47 14.21
C GLU A 117 17.95 11.72 12.97
N THR A 118 17.67 10.42 13.12
CA THR A 118 17.08 9.63 12.03
C THR A 118 15.75 10.25 11.61
N GLN A 119 15.56 10.45 10.31
CA GLN A 119 14.34 11.02 9.74
C GLN A 119 13.82 10.19 8.58
N PHE A 120 12.51 10.05 8.52
CA PHE A 120 11.81 9.27 7.52
C PHE A 120 11.05 10.20 6.57
N PHE A 121 10.99 9.84 5.29
CA PHE A 121 10.12 10.49 4.33
C PHE A 121 9.63 9.51 3.27
N LEU A 122 8.44 9.79 2.74
CA LEU A 122 7.85 9.10 1.59
C LEU A 122 7.73 10.08 0.44
N TYR A 123 7.88 9.56 -0.78
CA TYR A 123 7.60 10.33 -1.99
C TYR A 123 6.87 9.48 -3.01
N SER A 124 6.10 10.16 -3.84
CA SER A 124 5.53 9.64 -5.07
C SER A 124 5.49 10.76 -6.11
N SER A 125 4.94 10.48 -7.28
CA SER A 125 4.85 11.41 -8.40
C SER A 125 4.19 12.74 -7.99
N GLY A 126 5.01 13.79 -7.86
CA GLY A 126 4.57 15.15 -7.55
C GLY A 126 4.21 15.41 -6.08
N VAL A 127 4.36 14.42 -5.19
CA VAL A 127 3.98 14.54 -3.77
C VAL A 127 5.03 13.91 -2.87
N ARG A 128 5.29 14.52 -1.71
CA ARG A 128 6.20 13.97 -0.70
C ARG A 128 5.77 14.39 0.69
N THR A 129 6.10 13.57 1.68
CA THR A 129 6.06 13.99 3.08
C THR A 129 7.30 14.81 3.41
N SER A 130 7.18 15.70 4.39
CA SER A 130 8.35 16.32 4.99
C SER A 130 9.13 15.29 5.80
N PRO A 131 10.48 15.32 5.79
CA PRO A 131 11.27 14.53 6.71
C PRO A 131 10.83 14.78 8.15
N HIS A 132 10.59 13.71 8.90
CA HIS A 132 10.20 13.76 10.29
C HIS A 132 10.91 12.67 11.08
N SER A 133 11.22 12.98 12.33
CA SER A 133 11.90 12.04 13.21
C SER A 133 10.95 10.95 13.69
N ILE A 134 11.54 9.77 13.91
CA ILE A 134 10.89 8.64 14.57
C ILE A 134 11.70 8.32 15.81
N ASP A 135 11.04 7.86 16.87
CA ASP A 135 11.73 7.55 18.12
C ASP A 135 12.76 6.44 17.89
N ASN A 136 14.03 6.72 18.23
CA ASN A 136 15.22 6.01 17.71
C ASN A 136 15.47 4.62 18.31
N ASN A 137 14.52 4.05 19.05
CA ASN A 137 14.67 2.69 19.57
C ASN A 137 14.58 1.62 18.47
N PHE A 138 14.35 2.01 17.22
CA PHE A 138 14.17 1.12 16.06
C PHE A 138 15.48 0.48 15.55
N PHE A 139 16.55 1.26 15.35
CA PHE A 139 17.82 0.77 14.76
C PHE A 139 18.87 0.37 15.80
N ALA A 140 18.74 0.83 17.05
CA ALA A 140 19.74 0.61 18.09
C ALA A 140 19.83 -0.86 18.56
N GLU A 141 18.78 -1.66 18.39
CA GLU A 141 18.80 -3.09 18.77
C GLU A 141 19.21 -4.04 17.64
N SER A 142 19.13 -3.61 16.36
CA SER A 142 19.25 -4.50 15.21
C SER A 142 20.55 -4.37 14.40
N ALA A 143 21.48 -3.50 14.80
CA ALA A 143 22.72 -3.30 14.04
C ALA A 143 23.94 -2.97 14.92
N ILE A 144 24.46 -3.92 15.70
CA ILE A 144 25.90 -4.29 15.75
C ILE A 144 26.03 -5.76 16.26
N SER A 145 25.75 -6.74 15.41
CA SER A 145 26.44 -8.03 15.49
C SER A 145 26.58 -8.62 14.09
N SER A 146 27.63 -8.20 13.41
CA SER A 146 28.22 -8.88 12.27
C SER A 146 29.73 -8.82 12.45
#